data_AF-A0AAN7RJ58-F1
#
_entry.id   AF-A0AAN7RJ58-F1
#
_cell.length_a   1.000
_cell.length_b   1.000
_cell.length_c   1.000
_cell.angle_alpha   90.00
_cell.angle_beta   90.00
_cell.angle_gamma   90.00
#
_symmetry.space_group_name_H-M   'P 1'
#
loop_
_entity.id
_entity.type
_entity.pdbx_description
1 polymer ?
#
loop_
_entity_poly.entity_id
_entity_poly.type
_entity_poly.pdbx_seq_one_letter_code
_entity_poly.pdbx_strand_id
1 'polypeptide(L)'
;MDRLRAIVKVPICPGSEACYRVAVSLLLSPTSKTLTVPSVNTIFFNGDRVEGTRNPVIERLSDLQHIADTLVLKFGGSSNVWVIEASTFNGPFAVYKDFIPSVNQHGEPKEYCTAGFPASTSTVTLLSKCIEEVKKIIPRSNKPVSPISSLSQSEQQAKSVVLGFSKGGTVLNQLVAELSDHNLTCHSYSCSVQAEQQSWERAQTSIGAIEILPSTKECFLNSLVDLHYVDVGLNTHGSYITEYDVIARISTQVAQGDKTIRFFIHGTPRQWRDRKRAWIQEEKDCLVHLLRSESRKAGSKLQVSEKLYFSDRHPDLQMHFEIIEKLDVSLDS
;
A
#
# COMPACT_ATOMS: atom_id res chain seq x y z
N MET A 1 -14.34 -6.18 18.23
CA MET A 1 -13.87 -4.78 18.22
C MET A 1 -14.79 -3.98 17.33
N ASP A 2 -15.19 -2.79 17.79
CA ASP A 2 -16.01 -1.90 16.96
C ASP A 2 -15.15 -1.28 15.87
N ARG A 3 -15.74 -1.09 14.69
CA ARG A 3 -15.03 -0.57 13.53
C ARG A 3 -15.90 0.39 12.75
N LEU A 4 -15.30 1.47 12.29
CA LEU A 4 -15.91 2.35 11.31
C LEU A 4 -15.71 1.76 9.91
N ARG A 5 -16.80 1.71 9.14
CA ARG A 5 -16.80 1.35 7.72
C ARG A 5 -17.39 2.51 6.94
N ALA A 6 -16.64 3.04 5.99
CA ALA A 6 -17.10 4.16 5.18
C ALA A 6 -16.36 4.18 3.84
N ILE A 7 -16.97 4.80 2.84
CA ILE A 7 -16.28 5.21 1.62
C ILE A 7 -16.15 6.73 1.66
N VAL A 8 -14.93 7.23 1.68
CA VAL A 8 -14.63 8.66 1.64
C VAL A 8 -14.12 9.05 0.27
N LYS A 9 -14.40 10.30 -0.13
CA LYS A 9 -13.92 10.89 -1.38
C LYS A 9 -12.93 11.99 -1.03
N VAL A 10 -11.69 11.88 -1.51
CA VAL A 10 -10.59 12.73 -1.06
C VAL A 10 -9.76 13.24 -2.25
N PRO A 11 -9.58 14.56 -2.40
CA PRO A 11 -8.65 15.13 -3.36
C PRO A 11 -7.22 15.16 -2.79
N ILE A 12 -6.23 14.67 -3.54
CA ILE A 12 -4.81 14.77 -3.13
C ILE A 12 -4.28 16.19 -3.35
N CYS A 13 -4.52 16.77 -4.52
CA CYS A 13 -4.12 18.15 -4.85
C CYS A 13 -5.24 19.15 -4.51
N PRO A 14 -4.94 20.26 -3.82
CA PRO A 14 -5.92 21.34 -3.60
C PRO A 14 -6.48 21.86 -4.93
N GLY A 15 -7.80 21.99 -5.02
CA GLY A 15 -8.48 22.50 -6.23
C GLY A 15 -8.61 21.51 -7.39
N SER A 16 -8.16 20.27 -7.24
CA SER A 16 -8.38 19.22 -8.25
C SER A 16 -9.81 18.69 -8.19
N GLU A 17 -10.48 18.56 -9.33
CA GLU A 17 -11.78 17.90 -9.44
C GLU A 17 -11.68 16.38 -9.25
N ALA A 18 -10.50 15.80 -9.51
CA ALA A 18 -10.25 14.37 -9.38
C ALA A 18 -10.12 13.99 -7.89
N CYS A 19 -11.05 13.17 -7.41
CA CYS A 19 -11.06 12.65 -6.05
C CYS A 19 -10.84 11.14 -6.05
N TYR A 20 -10.00 10.66 -5.14
CA TYR A 20 -9.86 9.24 -4.84
C TYR A 20 -11.07 8.78 -4.04
N ARG A 21 -11.60 7.60 -4.40
CA ARG A 21 -12.56 6.89 -3.54
C ARG A 21 -11.77 5.92 -2.70
N VAL A 22 -11.90 6.03 -1.38
CA VAL A 22 -11.20 5.17 -0.43
C VAL A 22 -12.23 4.50 0.47
N ALA A 23 -12.35 3.18 0.38
CA ALA A 23 -13.07 2.43 1.40
C ALA A 23 -12.16 2.25 2.61
N VAL A 24 -12.62 2.72 3.75
CA VAL A 24 -11.90 2.67 5.01
C VAL A 24 -12.61 1.72 5.95
N SER A 25 -11.79 0.94 6.63
CA SER A 25 -12.23 -0.01 7.64
C SER A 25 -11.30 0.23 8.82
N LEU A 26 -11.72 1.03 9.80
CA LEU A 26 -10.87 1.57 10.86
C LEU A 26 -11.31 1.13 12.24
N LEU A 27 -10.35 0.86 13.12
CA LEU A 27 -10.60 0.45 14.50
C LEU A 27 -11.14 1.61 15.33
N LEU A 28 -12.17 1.30 16.14
CA LEU A 28 -12.70 2.18 17.16
C LEU A 28 -12.43 1.59 18.55
N SER A 29 -12.03 2.45 19.47
CA SER A 29 -11.98 2.13 20.90
C SER A 29 -13.39 1.76 21.39
N PRO A 30 -13.58 0.58 22.02
CA PRO A 30 -14.88 0.18 22.55
C PRO A 30 -15.47 1.19 23.53
N THR A 31 -14.61 1.86 24.30
CA THR A 31 -14.99 2.76 25.39
C THR A 31 -15.26 4.18 24.93
N SER A 32 -14.36 4.77 24.13
CA SER A 32 -14.46 6.17 23.70
C SER A 32 -15.15 6.34 22.35
N LYS A 33 -15.32 5.24 21.58
CA LYS A 33 -15.78 5.26 20.18
C LYS A 33 -14.95 6.17 19.27
N THR A 34 -13.73 6.49 19.68
CA THR A 34 -12.74 7.22 18.88
C THR A 34 -11.83 6.24 18.14
N LEU A 35 -11.12 6.72 17.12
CA LEU A 35 -10.10 5.93 16.45
C LEU A 35 -9.00 5.47 17.43
N THR A 36 -8.44 4.29 17.19
CA THR A 36 -7.35 3.69 17.99
C THR A 36 -6.18 3.26 17.11
N VAL A 37 -4.97 3.15 17.69
CA VAL A 37 -3.77 2.67 16.99
C VAL A 37 -4.02 1.24 16.48
N PRO A 38 -3.81 0.95 15.19
CA PRO A 38 -3.79 -0.43 14.70
C PRO A 38 -2.40 -1.06 14.91
N SER A 39 -2.32 -2.39 14.91
CA SER A 39 -1.02 -3.07 14.80
C SER A 39 -0.41 -2.90 13.41
N VAL A 40 -1.27 -2.75 12.40
CA VAL A 40 -0.88 -2.61 11.00
C VAL A 40 -1.91 -1.79 10.19
N ASN A 41 -1.41 -0.98 9.27
CA ASN A 41 -2.19 -0.36 8.21
C ASN A 41 -2.03 -1.19 6.93
N THR A 42 -3.11 -1.82 6.49
CA THR A 42 -3.20 -2.55 5.22
C THR A 42 -3.73 -1.61 4.14
N ILE A 43 -2.89 -1.26 3.18
CA ILE A 43 -3.19 -0.31 2.11
C ILE A 43 -3.26 -1.07 0.79
N PHE A 44 -4.41 -1.04 0.13
CA PHE A 44 -4.68 -1.78 -1.10
C PHE A 44 -4.96 -0.79 -2.23
N PHE A 45 -4.09 -0.76 -3.24
CA PHE A 45 -4.31 -0.02 -4.47
C PHE A 45 -5.04 -0.90 -5.48
N ASN A 46 -6.24 -0.47 -5.86
CA ASN A 46 -7.11 -1.22 -6.76
C ASN A 46 -6.65 -1.15 -8.22
N GLY A 47 -7.22 -2.03 -9.04
CA GLY A 47 -6.89 -2.20 -10.44
C GLY A 47 -7.77 -1.44 -11.42
N ASP A 48 -7.73 -1.93 -12.66
CA ASP A 48 -8.68 -1.57 -13.70
C ASP A 48 -10.11 -1.96 -13.29
N ARG A 49 -11.08 -1.16 -13.72
CA ARG A 49 -12.50 -1.44 -13.49
C ARG A 49 -13.02 -2.43 -14.52
N VAL A 50 -13.84 -3.35 -14.04
CA VAL A 50 -14.64 -4.23 -14.89
C VAL A 50 -16.06 -4.18 -14.36
N GLU A 51 -16.97 -3.58 -15.12
CA GLU A 51 -18.36 -3.39 -14.72
C GLU A 51 -19.32 -4.11 -15.68
N GLY A 52 -20.50 -4.48 -15.18
CA GLY A 52 -21.58 -5.00 -16.02
C GLY A 52 -21.33 -6.42 -16.55
N THR A 53 -20.47 -7.18 -15.88
CA THR A 53 -20.11 -8.56 -16.29
C THR A 53 -21.24 -9.55 -16.04
N ARG A 54 -22.16 -9.22 -15.13
CA ARG A 54 -23.17 -10.14 -14.56
C ARG A 54 -22.55 -11.35 -13.84
N ASN A 55 -21.23 -11.38 -13.65
CA ASN A 55 -20.56 -12.40 -12.88
C ASN A 55 -20.57 -11.98 -11.40
N PRO A 56 -21.28 -12.69 -10.51
CA PRO A 56 -21.44 -12.27 -9.12
C PRO A 56 -20.14 -12.22 -8.32
N VAL A 57 -19.10 -12.94 -8.75
CA VAL A 57 -17.77 -12.89 -8.10
C VAL A 57 -17.05 -11.60 -8.49
N ILE A 58 -17.07 -11.23 -9.77
CA ILE A 58 -16.42 -9.99 -10.25
C ILE A 58 -17.11 -8.76 -9.67
N GLU A 59 -18.45 -8.69 -9.70
CA GLU A 59 -19.18 -7.54 -9.16
C GLU A 59 -18.92 -7.39 -7.64
N ARG A 60 -18.93 -8.50 -6.89
CA ARG A 60 -18.62 -8.50 -5.46
C ARG A 60 -17.19 -8.05 -5.17
N LEU A 61 -16.23 -8.51 -5.96
CA LEU A 61 -14.80 -8.18 -5.79
C LEU A 61 -14.37 -6.92 -6.54
N SER A 62 -15.33 -6.18 -7.09
CA SER A 62 -15.18 -4.80 -7.55
C SER A 62 -15.70 -3.80 -6.51
N ASP A 63 -16.49 -4.26 -5.52
CA ASP A 63 -16.97 -3.42 -4.43
C ASP A 63 -15.86 -3.13 -3.41
N LEU A 64 -15.53 -1.84 -3.24
CA LEU A 64 -14.42 -1.41 -2.40
C LEU A 64 -14.60 -1.79 -0.92
N GLN A 65 -15.84 -1.76 -0.42
CA GLN A 65 -16.10 -2.07 0.99
C GLN A 65 -16.02 -3.58 1.25
N HIS A 66 -16.48 -4.40 0.30
CA HIS A 66 -16.32 -5.86 0.35
C HIS A 66 -14.84 -6.27 0.30
N ILE A 67 -14.03 -5.63 -0.56
CA ILE A 67 -12.58 -5.83 -0.56
C ILE A 67 -12.01 -5.46 0.81
N ALA A 68 -12.40 -4.31 1.37
CA ALA A 68 -11.89 -3.87 2.67
C ALA A 68 -12.21 -4.87 3.78
N ASP A 69 -13.45 -5.39 3.81
CA ASP A 69 -13.87 -6.40 4.77
C ASP A 69 -13.13 -7.74 4.57
N THR A 70 -12.89 -8.14 3.33
CA THR A 70 -12.09 -9.33 3.00
C THR A 70 -10.66 -9.19 3.54
N LEU A 71 -10.03 -8.04 3.38
CA LEU A 71 -8.68 -7.78 3.89
C LEU A 71 -8.62 -7.74 5.42
N VAL A 72 -9.67 -7.24 6.10
CA VAL A 72 -9.77 -7.31 7.58
C VAL A 72 -9.77 -8.77 8.05
N LEU A 73 -10.48 -9.66 7.34
CA LEU A 73 -10.49 -11.08 7.68
C LEU A 73 -9.11 -11.74 7.47
N LYS A 74 -8.33 -11.27 6.49
CA LYS A 74 -6.99 -11.79 6.18
C LYS A 74 -5.91 -11.30 7.14
N PHE A 75 -5.87 -10.00 7.38
CA PHE A 75 -4.82 -9.37 8.20
C PHE A 75 -5.20 -9.25 9.68
N GLY A 76 -6.40 -9.69 10.06
CA GLY A 76 -6.84 -9.78 11.45
C GLY A 76 -7.53 -8.52 11.98
N GLY A 77 -8.19 -8.71 13.13
CA GLY A 77 -9.05 -7.70 13.74
C GLY A 77 -8.35 -6.49 14.35
N SER A 78 -7.02 -6.45 14.39
CA SER A 78 -6.20 -5.32 14.85
C SER A 78 -5.65 -4.45 13.72
N SER A 79 -6.17 -4.64 12.50
CA SER A 79 -5.73 -3.97 11.28
C SER A 79 -6.69 -2.87 10.85
N ASN A 80 -6.13 -1.72 10.48
CA ASN A 80 -6.83 -0.71 9.70
C ASN A 80 -6.65 -1.05 8.21
N VAL A 81 -7.72 -0.95 7.43
CA VAL A 81 -7.71 -1.26 6.00
C VAL A 81 -8.12 -0.05 5.20
N TRP A 82 -7.38 0.20 4.12
CA TRP A 82 -7.53 1.32 3.19
C TRP A 82 -7.57 0.76 1.77
N VAL A 83 -8.74 0.69 1.14
CA VAL A 83 -8.87 0.26 -0.26
C VAL A 83 -9.02 1.50 -1.14
N ILE A 84 -7.98 1.80 -1.90
CA ILE A 84 -7.83 3.00 -2.70
C ILE A 84 -8.17 2.67 -4.14
N GLU A 85 -9.16 3.37 -4.68
CA GLU A 85 -9.49 3.36 -6.11
C GLU A 85 -8.90 4.60 -6.78
N ALA A 86 -8.33 4.43 -7.98
CA ALA A 86 -7.76 5.54 -8.76
C ALA A 86 -8.74 6.72 -8.89
N SER A 87 -8.22 7.94 -8.87
CA SER A 87 -9.03 9.15 -9.03
C SER A 87 -9.48 9.41 -10.47
N THR A 88 -8.85 8.74 -11.43
CA THR A 88 -9.08 8.93 -12.87
C THR A 88 -9.06 7.58 -13.58
N PHE A 89 -9.98 7.44 -14.53
CA PHE A 89 -10.07 6.28 -15.41
C PHE A 89 -10.18 6.74 -16.86
N ASN A 90 -9.52 6.02 -17.76
CA ASN A 90 -9.75 6.14 -19.20
C ASN A 90 -10.41 4.84 -19.69
N GLY A 91 -11.73 4.86 -19.86
CA GLY A 91 -12.50 3.64 -19.98
C GLY A 91 -12.34 2.75 -18.72
N PRO A 92 -11.96 1.46 -18.85
CA PRO A 92 -11.72 0.60 -17.69
C PRO A 92 -10.36 0.87 -17.02
N PHE A 93 -9.47 1.62 -17.66
CA PHE A 93 -8.07 1.70 -17.27
C PHE A 93 -7.87 2.70 -16.13
N ALA A 94 -7.41 2.22 -14.97
CA ALA A 94 -7.04 3.06 -13.84
C ALA A 94 -5.81 3.92 -14.16
N VAL A 95 -5.76 5.16 -13.66
CA VAL A 95 -4.63 6.07 -13.89
C VAL A 95 -4.18 6.70 -12.57
N TYR A 96 -3.02 6.27 -12.07
CA TYR A 96 -2.44 6.73 -10.80
C TYR A 96 -1.43 7.87 -10.96
N LYS A 97 -1.80 8.93 -11.70
CA LYS A 97 -0.91 10.05 -12.05
C LYS A 97 -0.32 10.81 -10.85
N ASP A 98 -1.04 10.84 -9.71
CA ASP A 98 -0.56 11.54 -8.51
C ASP A 98 0.48 10.71 -7.75
N PHE A 99 0.55 9.41 -8.02
CA PHE A 99 1.55 8.50 -7.44
C PHE A 99 2.70 8.25 -8.41
N ILE A 100 2.43 8.28 -9.72
CA ILE A 100 3.36 7.95 -10.78
C ILE A 100 3.40 9.12 -11.76
N PRO A 101 4.44 9.98 -11.72
CA PRO A 101 4.46 11.22 -12.48
C PRO A 101 4.41 11.05 -14.00
N SER A 102 4.90 9.91 -14.53
CA SER A 102 4.98 9.65 -15.96
C SER A 102 4.19 8.40 -16.34
N VAL A 103 2.92 8.61 -16.70
CA VAL A 103 2.02 7.55 -17.20
C VAL A 103 1.41 7.94 -18.54
N ASN A 104 1.14 6.94 -19.38
CA ASN A 104 0.37 7.13 -20.61
C ASN A 104 -1.15 7.25 -20.31
N GLN A 105 -1.96 7.42 -21.37
CA GLN A 105 -3.41 7.56 -21.24
C GLN A 105 -4.13 6.33 -20.65
N HIS A 106 -3.50 5.16 -20.62
CA HIS A 106 -4.02 3.93 -20.02
C HIS A 106 -3.45 3.67 -18.63
N GLY A 107 -2.67 4.62 -18.07
CA GLY A 107 -2.06 4.50 -16.76
C GLY A 107 -0.80 3.63 -16.73
N GLU A 108 -0.20 3.33 -17.87
CA GLU A 108 1.03 2.54 -17.93
C GLU A 108 2.24 3.45 -17.71
N PRO A 109 3.15 3.10 -16.81
CA PRO A 109 4.32 3.91 -16.50
C PRO A 109 5.33 3.88 -17.64
N LYS A 110 5.95 5.02 -17.92
CA LYS A 110 7.15 5.06 -18.77
C LYS A 110 8.39 4.61 -18.00
N GLU A 111 8.47 5.03 -16.73
CA GLU A 111 9.54 4.74 -15.80
C GLU A 111 9.02 4.95 -14.37
N TYR A 112 9.73 4.38 -13.37
CA TYR A 112 9.47 4.62 -11.96
C TYR A 112 10.49 5.64 -11.43
N CYS A 113 10.04 6.87 -11.15
CA CYS A 113 10.92 8.00 -10.84
C CYS A 113 10.86 8.35 -9.35
N THR A 114 12.00 8.28 -8.66
CA THR A 114 12.08 8.52 -7.21
C THR A 114 12.14 10.00 -6.83
N ALA A 115 12.31 10.89 -7.80
CA ALA A 115 12.42 12.33 -7.56
C ALA A 115 11.15 12.89 -6.89
N GLY A 116 11.31 13.43 -5.68
CA GLY A 116 10.21 13.98 -4.89
C GLY A 116 9.35 12.93 -4.18
N PHE A 117 9.68 11.63 -4.28
CA PHE A 117 8.98 10.54 -3.59
C PHE A 117 7.46 10.57 -3.79
N PRO A 118 6.97 10.57 -5.04
CA PRO A 118 5.59 10.85 -5.36
C PRO A 118 4.60 9.86 -4.75
N ALA A 119 4.86 8.55 -4.78
CA ALA A 119 3.92 7.56 -4.28
C ALA A 119 3.82 7.57 -2.76
N SER A 120 4.93 7.66 -2.03
CA SER A 120 4.92 7.72 -0.56
C SER A 120 4.32 9.04 -0.05
N THR A 121 4.65 10.16 -0.67
CA THR A 121 4.07 11.49 -0.34
C THR A 121 2.57 11.51 -0.59
N SER A 122 2.13 11.04 -1.75
CA SER A 122 0.71 10.98 -2.11
C SER A 122 -0.06 10.00 -1.22
N THR A 123 0.55 8.87 -0.83
CA THR A 123 -0.05 7.92 0.12
C THR A 123 -0.30 8.59 1.46
N VAL A 124 0.73 9.19 2.08
CA VAL A 124 0.60 9.86 3.39
C VAL A 124 -0.44 10.98 3.34
N THR A 125 -0.42 11.79 2.28
CA THR A 125 -1.37 12.88 2.08
C THR A 125 -2.81 12.36 1.96
N LEU A 126 -3.01 11.32 1.14
CA LEU A 126 -4.33 10.72 0.92
C LEU A 126 -4.90 10.13 2.21
N LEU A 127 -4.11 9.34 2.94
CA LEU A 127 -4.54 8.69 4.18
C LEU A 127 -4.85 9.72 5.27
N SER A 128 -4.02 10.77 5.39
CA SER A 128 -4.24 11.85 6.36
C SER A 128 -5.55 12.59 6.12
N LYS A 129 -5.83 12.94 4.86
CA LYS A 129 -7.09 13.55 4.47
C LYS A 129 -8.29 12.60 4.63
N CYS A 130 -8.11 11.29 4.41
CA CYS A 130 -9.16 10.30 4.72
C CYS A 130 -9.52 10.31 6.21
N ILE A 131 -8.53 10.44 7.11
CA ILE A 131 -8.77 10.58 8.55
C ILE A 131 -9.55 11.86 8.86
N GLU A 132 -9.25 12.97 8.20
CA GLU A 132 -10.00 14.22 8.35
C GLU A 132 -11.47 14.05 7.95
N GLU A 133 -11.76 13.40 6.82
CA GLU A 133 -13.14 13.09 6.41
C GLU A 133 -13.82 12.14 7.39
N VAL A 134 -13.13 11.09 7.85
CA VAL A 134 -13.63 10.15 8.85
C VAL A 134 -14.00 10.84 10.16
N LYS A 135 -13.17 11.77 10.64
CA LYS A 135 -13.43 12.52 11.89
C LYS A 135 -14.72 13.34 11.82
N LYS A 136 -15.20 13.70 10.63
CA LYS A 136 -16.50 14.37 10.44
C LYS A 136 -17.68 13.41 10.60
N ILE A 137 -17.46 12.11 10.35
CA ILE A 137 -18.49 11.05 10.42
C ILE A 137 -18.65 10.54 11.86
N ILE A 138 -17.57 10.49 12.64
CA ILE A 138 -17.60 10.00 14.02
C ILE A 138 -18.38 11.00 14.91
N PRO A 139 -19.41 10.55 15.66
CA PRO A 139 -20.14 11.42 16.58
C PRO A 139 -19.19 12.04 17.61
N ARG A 140 -19.23 13.36 17.77
CA ARG A 140 -18.47 14.05 18.83
C ARG A 140 -18.98 13.57 20.19
N SER A 141 -18.16 12.85 20.93
CA SER A 141 -18.44 12.55 22.33
C SER A 141 -18.29 13.83 23.15
N ASN A 142 -19.37 14.29 23.80
CA ASN A 142 -19.38 15.47 24.67
C ASN A 142 -18.70 15.26 26.03
N LYS A 143 -17.85 14.23 26.19
CA LYS A 143 -17.14 14.00 27.46
C LYS A 143 -15.68 14.43 27.34
N PRO A 144 -15.18 15.32 28.22
CA PRO A 144 -13.76 15.61 28.30
C PRO A 144 -13.01 14.33 28.64
N VAL A 145 -12.00 14.00 27.83
CA VAL A 145 -11.15 12.82 28.02
C VAL A 145 -10.28 13.08 29.26
N SER A 146 -10.50 12.31 30.33
CA SER A 146 -9.56 12.26 31.46
C SER A 146 -8.26 11.59 30.99
N PRO A 147 -7.08 12.08 31.40
CA PRO A 147 -5.81 11.53 30.96
C PRO A 147 -5.65 10.11 31.52
N ILE A 148 -5.68 9.12 30.64
CA ILE A 148 -5.31 7.75 31.01
C ILE A 148 -3.80 7.75 31.26
N SER A 149 -3.45 7.22 32.43
CA SER A 149 -2.10 7.02 32.94
C SER A 149 -1.19 6.33 31.93
N SER A 150 0.03 6.87 31.85
CA SER A 150 1.22 6.37 31.16
C SER A 150 1.32 4.84 31.12
N LEU A 151 1.00 4.26 29.97
CA LEU A 151 1.57 2.98 29.58
C LEU A 151 2.97 3.28 29.03
N SER A 152 3.96 2.56 29.55
CA SER A 152 5.36 2.61 29.15
C SER A 152 5.50 2.64 27.62
N GLN A 153 5.89 3.79 27.09
CA GLN A 153 6.16 4.01 25.67
C GLN A 153 7.41 3.22 25.27
N SER A 154 7.22 2.03 24.72
CA SER A 154 7.96 1.71 23.50
C SER A 154 7.11 2.28 22.37
N GLU A 155 7.62 3.30 21.67
CA GLU A 155 7.02 3.93 20.50
C GLU A 155 6.80 2.90 19.39
N GLN A 156 5.73 2.09 19.47
CA GLN A 156 5.38 1.16 18.41
C GLN A 156 4.56 1.89 17.36
N GLN A 157 5.26 2.48 16.39
CA GLN A 157 4.64 2.95 15.15
C GLN A 157 3.93 1.77 14.46
N ALA A 158 2.69 2.00 14.01
CA ALA A 158 1.93 0.99 13.28
C ALA A 158 2.67 0.61 11.98
N LYS A 159 2.86 -0.68 11.75
CA LYS A 159 3.48 -1.19 10.52
C LYS A 159 2.59 -0.92 9.31
N SER A 160 3.16 -0.87 8.12
CA SER A 160 2.42 -0.71 6.86
C SER A 160 2.59 -1.94 5.97
N VAL A 161 1.48 -2.46 5.47
CA VAL A 161 1.43 -3.51 4.47
C VAL A 161 0.76 -2.92 3.24
N VAL A 162 1.41 -3.03 2.07
CA VAL A 162 0.88 -2.46 0.83
C VAL A 162 0.61 -3.58 -0.17
N LEU A 163 -0.58 -3.55 -0.76
CA LEU A 163 -1.00 -4.46 -1.81
C LEU A 163 -1.28 -3.65 -3.08
N GLY A 164 -0.73 -4.10 -4.21
CA GLY A 164 -1.05 -3.57 -5.52
C GLY A 164 -1.79 -4.63 -6.33
N PHE A 165 -3.09 -4.40 -6.60
CA PHE A 165 -3.90 -5.32 -7.40
C PHE A 165 -3.97 -4.87 -8.86
N SER A 166 -3.71 -5.77 -9.80
CA SER A 166 -3.80 -5.47 -11.24
C SER A 166 -2.95 -4.21 -11.56
N LYS A 167 -3.56 -3.13 -12.06
CA LYS A 167 -2.87 -1.85 -12.31
C LYS A 167 -2.36 -1.13 -11.06
N GLY A 168 -2.94 -1.39 -9.89
CA GLY A 168 -2.44 -0.89 -8.60
C GLY A 168 -1.02 -1.37 -8.28
N GLY A 169 -0.54 -2.44 -8.92
CA GLY A 169 0.85 -2.89 -8.85
C GLY A 169 1.87 -1.85 -9.32
N THR A 170 1.46 -0.91 -10.18
CA THR A 170 2.35 0.17 -10.63
C THR A 170 2.68 1.16 -9.51
N VAL A 171 1.72 1.44 -8.62
CA VAL A 171 1.97 2.24 -7.40
C VAL A 171 2.93 1.49 -6.48
N LEU A 172 2.78 0.17 -6.38
CA LEU A 172 3.69 -0.66 -5.58
C LEU A 172 5.13 -0.64 -6.14
N ASN A 173 5.30 -0.74 -7.46
CA ASN A 173 6.61 -0.59 -8.09
C ASN A 173 7.21 0.80 -7.80
N GLN A 174 6.43 1.86 -7.94
CA GLN A 174 6.90 3.21 -7.61
C GLN A 174 7.34 3.34 -6.14
N LEU A 175 6.60 2.72 -5.20
CA LEU A 175 6.98 2.66 -3.79
C LEU A 175 8.27 1.86 -3.55
N VAL A 176 8.47 0.76 -4.29
CA VAL A 176 9.71 -0.04 -4.21
C VAL A 176 10.90 0.75 -4.74
N ALA A 177 10.74 1.48 -5.84
CA ALA A 177 11.77 2.39 -6.34
C ALA A 177 12.12 3.45 -5.29
N GLU A 178 11.11 4.11 -4.70
CA GLU A 178 11.30 5.11 -3.63
C GLU A 178 11.97 4.54 -2.39
N LEU A 179 11.57 3.33 -1.97
CA LEU A 179 12.19 2.61 -0.86
C LEU A 179 13.69 2.39 -1.11
N SER A 180 14.09 2.09 -2.34
CA SER A 180 15.51 1.89 -2.70
C SER A 180 16.37 3.15 -2.58
N ASP A 181 15.76 4.34 -2.63
CA ASP A 181 16.46 5.63 -2.57
C ASP A 181 16.33 6.31 -1.21
N HIS A 182 15.41 5.85 -0.35
CA HIS A 182 15.09 6.47 0.94
C HIS A 182 16.31 6.75 1.83
N ASN A 183 17.25 5.81 1.97
CA ASN A 183 18.38 5.95 2.89
C ASN A 183 19.60 6.73 2.32
N LEU A 184 19.70 6.93 1.00
CA LEU A 184 20.70 7.82 0.40
C LEU A 184 20.43 9.28 0.80
N THR A 185 19.16 9.62 0.96
CA THR A 185 18.73 10.93 1.46
C THR A 185 18.91 11.03 2.97
N CYS A 186 18.65 9.99 3.76
CA CYS A 186 18.86 10.07 5.22
C CYS A 186 20.34 10.24 5.64
N HIS A 187 21.29 9.62 4.93
CA HIS A 187 22.73 9.76 5.22
C HIS A 187 23.35 11.08 4.70
N SER A 188 22.77 11.70 3.67
CA SER A 188 23.23 13.01 3.18
C SER A 188 22.70 14.18 4.01
N TYR A 189 21.58 13.99 4.72
CA TYR A 189 20.95 15.01 5.58
C TYR A 189 21.26 14.84 7.07
N SER A 190 21.93 13.77 7.51
CA SER A 190 22.38 13.65 8.90
C SER A 190 23.40 14.73 9.31
N CYS A 191 23.94 15.50 8.36
CA CYS A 191 24.73 16.71 8.61
C CYS A 191 23.91 18.01 8.74
N SER A 192 22.60 18.03 8.50
CA SER A 192 21.78 19.26 8.47
C SER A 192 20.48 19.23 9.30
N VAL A 193 20.04 18.06 9.78
CA VAL A 193 18.74 17.90 10.49
C VAL A 193 18.71 18.53 11.89
N GLN A 194 19.83 18.92 12.48
CA GLN A 194 19.83 19.62 13.79
C GLN A 194 19.22 21.03 13.74
N ALA A 195 19.09 21.66 12.57
CA ALA A 195 18.65 23.06 12.46
C ALA A 195 17.14 23.25 12.22
N GLU A 196 16.43 22.28 11.61
CA GLU A 196 15.02 22.47 11.23
C GLU A 196 14.00 21.83 12.19
N GLN A 197 14.42 20.91 13.05
CA GLN A 197 13.54 20.27 14.05
C GLN A 197 12.96 21.27 15.08
N GLN A 198 13.64 22.39 15.36
CA GLN A 198 13.25 23.32 16.44
C GLN A 198 12.09 24.26 16.11
N SER A 199 11.68 24.37 14.84
CA SER A 199 10.63 25.31 14.43
C SER A 199 9.26 24.64 14.23
N TRP A 200 9.20 23.31 14.15
CA TRP A 200 7.96 22.55 13.90
C TRP A 200 7.31 22.03 15.20
N GLU A 201 8.09 21.87 16.28
CA GLU A 201 7.57 21.53 17.61
C GLU A 201 6.62 22.58 18.19
N ARG A 202 6.66 23.83 17.69
CA ARG A 202 5.80 24.92 18.19
C ARG A 202 4.37 24.91 17.64
N ALA A 203 4.06 24.07 16.65
CA ALA A 203 2.72 23.96 16.07
C ALA A 203 1.89 22.79 16.63
N GLN A 204 2.50 21.87 17.40
CA GLN A 204 1.80 20.73 18.01
C GLN A 204 1.42 21.01 19.46
N THR A 205 0.55 21.99 19.67
CA THR A 205 -0.19 22.12 20.94
C THR A 205 -1.52 21.39 20.82
N SER A 206 -1.49 20.06 20.92
CA SER A 206 -2.58 19.27 21.53
C SER A 206 -2.22 17.78 21.63
N ILE A 207 -1.80 17.36 22.83
CA ILE A 207 -2.14 16.09 23.50
C ILE A 207 -1.93 14.80 22.67
N GLY A 208 -0.83 14.10 22.93
CA GLY A 208 -0.73 12.62 22.84
C GLY A 208 -1.34 11.97 21.60
N ALA A 209 -0.95 12.40 20.40
CA ALA A 209 -1.45 11.84 19.16
C ALA A 209 -0.96 10.39 18.99
N ILE A 210 -1.83 9.46 19.34
CA ILE A 210 -1.83 8.07 18.85
C ILE A 210 -1.61 8.11 17.32
N GLU A 211 -0.41 7.75 16.85
CA GLU A 211 -0.07 7.76 15.42
C GLU A 211 -0.73 6.57 14.72
N ILE A 212 -2.00 6.75 14.35
CA ILE A 212 -2.77 5.81 13.52
C ILE A 212 -2.12 5.64 12.14
N LEU A 213 -1.46 6.69 11.65
CA LEU A 213 -0.81 6.76 10.35
C LEU A 213 0.60 7.34 10.50
N PRO A 214 1.53 6.96 9.62
CA PRO A 214 2.79 7.69 9.46
C PRO A 214 2.52 9.14 9.04
N SER A 215 3.20 10.08 9.69
CA SER A 215 3.01 11.53 9.49
C SER A 215 3.84 12.10 8.33
N THR A 216 4.92 11.41 7.93
CA THR A 216 5.79 11.79 6.81
C THR A 216 6.02 10.62 5.87
N LYS A 217 6.49 10.91 4.65
CA LYS A 217 6.88 9.89 3.67
C LYS A 217 8.02 8.99 4.17
N GLU A 218 8.96 9.54 4.93
CA GLU A 218 10.06 8.78 5.56
C GLU A 218 9.51 7.81 6.61
N CYS A 219 8.63 8.29 7.50
CA CYS A 219 7.95 7.44 8.47
C CYS A 219 7.16 6.33 7.77
N PHE A 220 6.48 6.65 6.67
CA PHE A 220 5.73 5.68 5.90
C PHE A 220 6.66 4.61 5.29
N LEU A 221 7.72 5.01 4.58
CA LEU A 221 8.67 4.09 3.99
C LEU A 221 9.35 3.22 5.05
N ASN A 222 9.69 3.77 6.23
CA ASN A 222 10.24 3.01 7.35
C ASN A 222 9.25 2.01 7.94
N SER A 223 7.96 2.34 7.97
CA SER A 223 6.91 1.44 8.47
C SER A 223 6.59 0.25 7.56
N LEU A 224 6.98 0.28 6.27
CA LEU A 224 6.67 -0.78 5.30
C LEU A 224 7.29 -2.12 5.70
N VAL A 225 6.47 -3.16 5.88
CA VAL A 225 6.95 -4.52 6.18
C VAL A 225 6.65 -5.52 5.08
N ASP A 226 5.47 -5.41 4.44
CA ASP A 226 5.03 -6.35 3.39
C ASP A 226 4.57 -5.62 2.14
N LEU A 227 4.95 -6.18 1.00
CA LEU A 227 4.64 -5.68 -0.34
C LEU A 227 4.02 -6.84 -1.13
N HIS A 228 2.70 -6.79 -1.34
CA HIS A 228 1.97 -7.83 -2.06
C HIS A 228 1.62 -7.37 -3.48
N TYR A 229 2.23 -8.03 -4.45
CA TYR A 229 1.82 -7.96 -5.84
C TYR A 229 0.65 -8.93 -6.04
N VAL A 230 -0.54 -8.42 -6.35
CA VAL A 230 -1.75 -9.23 -6.51
C VAL A 230 -2.21 -9.21 -7.96
N ASP A 231 -1.94 -10.28 -8.69
CA ASP A 231 -2.31 -10.48 -10.09
C ASP A 231 -2.01 -9.26 -10.97
N VAL A 232 -0.84 -8.67 -10.75
CA VAL A 232 -0.37 -7.45 -11.40
C VAL A 232 -0.07 -7.75 -12.87
N GLY A 233 -0.53 -6.85 -13.73
CA GLY A 233 -0.28 -6.92 -15.16
C GLY A 233 -0.66 -5.64 -15.88
N LEU A 234 0.07 -5.34 -16.95
CA LEU A 234 -0.14 -4.21 -17.86
C LEU A 234 -0.33 -4.70 -19.30
N ASN A 235 -0.69 -3.81 -20.22
CA ASN A 235 -0.70 -4.11 -21.65
C ASN A 235 0.65 -3.79 -22.33
N THR A 236 1.59 -3.21 -21.57
CA THR A 236 2.99 -2.99 -21.94
C THR A 236 3.93 -3.52 -20.86
N HIS A 237 5.23 -3.40 -21.11
CA HIS A 237 6.29 -3.62 -20.10
C HIS A 237 6.14 -2.72 -18.87
N GLY A 238 6.78 -3.13 -17.77
CA GLY A 238 6.84 -2.38 -16.51
C GLY A 238 5.84 -2.88 -15.46
N SER A 239 5.32 -4.10 -15.59
CA SER A 239 4.43 -4.71 -14.59
C SER A 239 5.17 -5.03 -13.29
N TYR A 240 6.46 -5.34 -13.36
CA TYR A 240 7.33 -5.58 -12.21
C TYR A 240 8.67 -4.86 -12.40
N ILE A 241 9.31 -4.49 -11.29
CA ILE A 241 10.67 -3.95 -11.29
C ILE A 241 11.65 -5.02 -11.74
N THR A 242 12.52 -4.66 -12.68
CA THR A 242 13.55 -5.57 -13.24
C THR A 242 14.96 -5.00 -13.08
N GLU A 243 15.07 -3.80 -12.49
CA GLU A 243 16.30 -3.09 -12.26
C GLU A 243 17.04 -3.67 -11.05
N TYR A 244 18.16 -4.36 -11.30
CA TYR A 244 18.99 -4.96 -10.24
C TYR A 244 19.39 -3.94 -9.16
N ASP A 245 19.78 -2.73 -9.57
CA ASP A 245 20.28 -1.71 -8.63
C ASP A 245 19.23 -1.30 -7.60
N VAL A 246 17.95 -1.30 -7.96
CA VAL A 246 16.84 -0.99 -7.04
C VAL A 246 16.77 -2.04 -5.93
N ILE A 247 16.76 -3.32 -6.30
CA ILE A 247 16.66 -4.42 -5.34
C ILE A 247 17.96 -4.55 -4.51
N ALA A 248 19.13 -4.34 -5.12
CA ALA A 248 20.41 -4.36 -4.43
C ALA A 248 20.54 -3.25 -3.38
N ARG A 249 20.02 -2.05 -3.66
CA ARG A 249 19.96 -0.97 -2.67
C ARG A 249 19.04 -1.32 -1.50
N ILE A 250 17.84 -1.85 -1.76
CA ILE A 250 16.92 -2.31 -0.70
C ILE A 250 17.60 -3.37 0.17
N SER A 251 18.23 -4.37 -0.46
CA SER A 251 18.98 -5.44 0.20
C SER A 251 20.06 -4.91 1.15
N THR A 252 20.87 -3.97 0.66
CA THR A 252 21.93 -3.33 1.45
C THR A 252 21.35 -2.60 2.66
N GLN A 253 20.25 -1.86 2.47
CA GLN A 253 19.60 -1.12 3.54
C GLN A 253 19.03 -2.04 4.63
N VAL A 254 18.32 -3.11 4.25
CA VAL A 254 17.74 -4.03 5.23
C VAL A 254 18.81 -4.90 5.90
N ALA A 255 19.94 -5.18 5.24
CA ALA A 255 21.05 -5.89 5.86
C ALA A 255 21.64 -5.08 7.05
N GLN A 256 21.76 -3.76 6.87
CA GLN A 256 22.34 -2.84 7.83
C GLN A 256 21.35 -2.41 8.94
N GLY A 257 20.05 -2.36 8.66
CA GLY A 257 19.02 -2.00 9.64
C GLY A 257 18.39 -3.19 10.36
N ASP A 258 17.51 -2.94 11.33
CA ASP A 258 16.74 -3.98 12.03
C ASP A 258 15.42 -4.35 11.33
N LYS A 259 15.20 -3.74 10.16
CA LYS A 259 13.98 -3.87 9.39
C LYS A 259 14.00 -5.16 8.57
N THR A 260 12.88 -5.88 8.60
CA THR A 260 12.60 -6.99 7.67
C THR A 260 11.56 -6.54 6.65
N ILE A 261 11.81 -6.82 5.37
CA ILE A 261 10.89 -6.53 4.27
C ILE A 261 10.56 -7.82 3.53
N ARG A 262 9.28 -8.02 3.27
CA ARG A 262 8.76 -9.23 2.65
C ARG A 262 8.01 -8.89 1.37
N PHE A 263 8.36 -9.59 0.30
CA PHE A 263 7.69 -9.51 -0.98
C PHE A 263 6.82 -10.73 -1.19
N PHE A 264 5.56 -10.51 -1.51
CA PHE A 264 4.63 -11.58 -1.85
C PHE A 264 4.15 -11.39 -3.28
N ILE A 265 4.41 -12.38 -4.12
CA ILE A 265 4.10 -12.35 -5.54
C ILE A 265 2.95 -13.34 -5.76
N HIS A 266 1.74 -12.81 -5.89
CA HIS A 266 0.52 -13.57 -6.08
C HIS A 266 0.02 -13.41 -7.51
N GLY A 267 -0.33 -14.51 -8.17
CA GLY A 267 -0.90 -14.41 -9.50
C GLY A 267 -1.68 -15.63 -9.94
N THR A 268 -2.32 -15.47 -11.08
CA THR A 268 -3.20 -16.45 -11.68
C THR A 268 -2.70 -16.85 -13.07
N PRO A 269 -3.18 -17.99 -13.62
CA PRO A 269 -2.97 -18.32 -15.02
C PRO A 269 -3.39 -17.21 -15.99
N ARG A 270 -4.37 -16.37 -15.62
CA ARG A 270 -4.83 -15.25 -16.45
C ARG A 270 -3.75 -14.20 -16.71
N GLN A 271 -2.86 -13.94 -15.75
CA GLN A 271 -1.74 -13.03 -15.93
C GLN A 271 -0.46 -13.78 -16.31
N TRP A 272 -0.06 -14.77 -15.51
CA TRP A 272 1.27 -15.41 -15.65
C TRP A 272 1.37 -16.44 -16.77
N ARG A 273 0.27 -16.86 -17.38
CA ARG A 273 0.28 -17.76 -18.55
C ARG A 273 -0.29 -17.09 -19.80
N ASP A 274 -0.42 -15.76 -19.79
CA ASP A 274 -0.94 -15.00 -20.94
C ASP A 274 0.13 -14.88 -22.03
N ARG A 275 0.01 -15.72 -23.07
CA ARG A 275 0.95 -15.73 -24.21
C ARG A 275 1.01 -14.41 -24.98
N LYS A 276 -0.06 -13.59 -24.93
CA LYS A 276 -0.07 -12.28 -25.60
C LYS A 276 0.67 -11.21 -24.80
N ARG A 277 0.89 -11.47 -23.51
CA ARG A 277 1.54 -10.58 -22.56
C ARG A 277 2.63 -11.32 -21.79
N ALA A 278 3.47 -12.06 -22.52
CA ALA A 278 4.51 -12.93 -21.95
C ALA A 278 5.48 -12.16 -21.03
N TRP A 279 5.71 -10.86 -21.30
CA TRP A 279 6.52 -9.99 -20.47
C TRP A 279 6.07 -9.92 -19.01
N ILE A 280 4.79 -10.13 -18.70
CA ILE A 280 4.29 -10.12 -17.32
C ILE A 280 4.95 -11.25 -16.53
N GLN A 281 5.02 -12.44 -17.12
CA GLN A 281 5.69 -13.58 -16.51
C GLN A 281 7.21 -13.35 -16.45
N GLU A 282 7.81 -12.88 -17.53
CA GLU A 282 9.26 -12.64 -17.63
C GLU A 282 9.74 -11.61 -16.60
N GLU A 283 9.05 -10.47 -16.48
CA GLU A 283 9.37 -9.41 -15.51
C GLU A 283 9.17 -9.89 -14.08
N LYS A 284 8.10 -10.64 -13.81
CA LYS A 284 7.84 -11.28 -12.51
C LYS A 284 8.93 -12.29 -12.15
N ASP A 285 9.32 -13.15 -13.08
CA ASP A 285 10.41 -14.12 -12.90
C ASP A 285 11.75 -13.40 -12.63
N CYS A 286 12.02 -12.31 -13.35
CA CYS A 286 13.16 -11.44 -13.12
C CYS A 286 13.15 -10.85 -11.71
N LEU A 287 12.06 -10.22 -11.28
CA LEU A 287 11.93 -9.65 -9.93
C LEU A 287 12.16 -10.71 -8.85
N VAL A 288 11.51 -11.87 -8.96
CA VAL A 288 11.66 -12.98 -8.00
C VAL A 288 13.11 -13.46 -7.97
N HIS A 289 13.77 -13.57 -9.12
CA HIS A 289 15.17 -13.96 -9.20
C HIS A 289 16.07 -12.93 -8.49
N LEU A 290 15.87 -11.64 -8.75
CA LEU A 290 16.61 -10.55 -8.10
C LEU A 290 16.41 -10.58 -6.57
N LEU A 291 15.17 -10.67 -6.10
CA LEU A 291 14.85 -10.74 -4.68
C LEU A 291 15.47 -11.97 -4.00
N ARG A 292 15.39 -13.16 -4.62
CA ARG A 292 16.02 -14.39 -4.09
C ARG A 292 17.54 -14.26 -4.05
N SER A 293 18.14 -13.67 -5.08
CA SER A 293 19.59 -13.48 -5.14
C SER A 293 20.07 -12.55 -4.03
N GLU A 294 19.40 -11.42 -3.87
CA GLU A 294 19.73 -10.39 -2.89
C GLU A 294 19.36 -10.79 -1.45
N SER A 295 18.32 -11.60 -1.26
CA SER A 295 17.96 -12.18 0.05
C SER A 295 19.15 -12.89 0.71
N ARG A 296 19.98 -13.59 -0.06
CA ARG A 296 21.20 -14.24 0.47
C ARG A 296 22.20 -13.26 1.09
N LYS A 297 22.25 -12.01 0.61
CA LYS A 297 23.13 -10.95 1.14
C LYS A 297 22.51 -10.25 2.34
N ALA A 298 21.20 -10.06 2.32
CA ALA A 298 20.42 -9.44 3.40
C ALA A 298 20.16 -10.38 4.59
N GLY A 299 20.54 -11.66 4.49
CA GLY A 299 20.15 -12.68 5.45
C GLY A 299 18.64 -12.89 5.46
N SER A 300 18.06 -13.24 6.62
CA SER A 300 16.61 -13.45 6.73
C SER A 300 15.77 -12.16 6.70
N LYS A 301 16.36 -10.99 6.43
CA LYS A 301 15.71 -9.67 6.50
C LYS A 301 15.07 -9.23 5.18
N LEU A 302 15.46 -9.79 4.04
CA LEU A 302 14.75 -9.64 2.77
C LEU A 302 14.18 -10.99 2.39
N GLN A 303 12.86 -11.09 2.27
CA GLN A 303 12.18 -12.36 1.99
C GLN A 303 11.27 -12.21 0.78
N VAL A 304 11.11 -13.31 0.04
CA VAL A 304 10.22 -13.37 -1.12
C VAL A 304 9.45 -14.68 -1.12
N SER A 305 8.13 -14.58 -1.28
CA SER A 305 7.22 -15.70 -1.47
C SER A 305 6.45 -15.53 -2.77
N GLU A 306 6.19 -16.64 -3.45
CA GLU A 306 5.48 -16.66 -4.72
C GLU A 306 4.39 -17.73 -4.67
N LYS A 307 3.18 -17.38 -5.12
CA LYS A 307 2.05 -18.30 -5.13
C LYS A 307 1.21 -18.14 -6.39
N LEU A 308 1.14 -19.21 -7.18
CA LEU A 308 0.23 -19.35 -8.31
C LEU A 308 -1.09 -19.94 -7.83
N TYR A 309 -2.17 -19.17 -7.95
CA TYR A 309 -3.52 -19.59 -7.58
C TYR A 309 -4.24 -20.19 -8.79
N PHE A 310 -5.17 -21.11 -8.54
CA PHE A 310 -6.04 -21.68 -9.59
C PHE A 310 -5.27 -22.38 -10.72
N SER A 311 -4.13 -22.99 -10.41
CA SER A 311 -3.21 -23.59 -11.40
C SER A 311 -3.85 -24.74 -12.22
N ASP A 312 -4.92 -25.32 -11.68
CA ASP A 312 -5.77 -26.37 -12.21
C ASP A 312 -6.93 -25.87 -13.09
N ARG A 313 -7.18 -24.55 -13.12
CA ARG A 313 -8.26 -23.93 -13.90
C ARG A 313 -7.77 -23.29 -15.20
N HIS A 314 -8.64 -23.25 -16.19
CA HIS A 314 -8.39 -22.47 -17.41
C HIS A 314 -8.41 -20.97 -17.12
N PRO A 315 -7.51 -20.16 -17.72
CA PRO A 315 -7.48 -18.72 -17.54
C PRO A 315 -8.83 -18.05 -17.86
N ASP A 316 -9.39 -17.32 -16.91
CA ASP A 316 -10.64 -16.57 -17.08
C ASP A 316 -10.54 -15.19 -16.38
N LEU A 317 -11.54 -14.32 -16.60
CA LEU A 317 -11.56 -13.01 -15.95
C LEU A 317 -11.97 -13.10 -14.47
N GLN A 318 -12.71 -14.13 -14.07
CA GLN A 318 -13.17 -14.27 -12.70
C GLN A 318 -11.99 -14.49 -11.75
N MET A 319 -11.05 -15.38 -12.10
CA MET A 319 -9.88 -15.68 -11.26
C MET A 319 -9.02 -14.44 -10.99
N HIS A 320 -8.99 -13.49 -11.92
CA HIS A 320 -8.30 -12.21 -11.75
C HIS A 320 -8.79 -11.48 -10.50
N PHE A 321 -10.10 -11.50 -10.25
CA PHE A 321 -10.69 -10.89 -9.06
C PHE A 321 -10.73 -11.87 -7.87
N GLU A 322 -11.10 -13.13 -8.12
CA GLU A 322 -11.27 -14.18 -7.10
C GLU A 322 -10.00 -14.40 -6.26
N ILE A 323 -8.82 -14.13 -6.82
CA ILE A 323 -7.55 -14.19 -6.09
C ILE A 323 -7.56 -13.33 -4.81
N ILE A 324 -8.27 -12.20 -4.78
CA ILE A 324 -8.34 -11.31 -3.60
C ILE A 324 -8.89 -12.06 -2.37
N GLU A 325 -9.90 -12.94 -2.56
CA GLU A 325 -10.45 -13.77 -1.48
C GLU A 325 -9.52 -14.94 -1.12
N LYS A 326 -8.71 -15.40 -2.07
CA LYS A 326 -7.80 -16.55 -1.89
C LYS A 326 -6.42 -16.16 -1.37
N LEU A 327 -6.11 -14.85 -1.32
CA LEU A 327 -4.82 -14.34 -0.85
C LEU A 327 -4.37 -15.05 0.44
N ASP A 328 -3.17 -15.57 0.38
CA ASP A 328 -2.40 -16.00 1.51
C ASP A 328 -1.45 -14.88 1.91
N VAL A 329 -1.64 -14.37 3.12
CA VAL A 329 -0.88 -13.23 3.66
C VAL A 329 0.15 -13.69 4.71
N SER A 330 0.20 -14.99 4.99
CA SER A 330 1.25 -15.61 5.78
C SER A 330 2.45 -15.96 4.91
N LEU A 331 3.63 -15.97 5.51
CA LEU A 331 4.73 -16.76 4.97
C LEU A 331 4.39 -18.22 5.24
N ASP A 332 4.21 -19.02 4.18
CA ASP A 332 4.32 -20.47 4.31
C ASP A 332 5.71 -20.75 4.94
N SER A 333 5.72 -21.38 6.12
CA SER A 333 6.94 -21.79 6.85
C SER A 333 7.53 -23.05 6.25
#